data_AF-A0A8T9ATZ4-F1
#
_entry.id   AF-A0A8T9ATZ4-F1
#
_cell.length_a   1.000
_cell.length_b   1.000
_cell.length_c   1.000
_cell.angle_alpha   90.00
_cell.angle_beta   90.00
_cell.angle_gamma   90.00
#
_symmetry.space_group_name_H-M   'P 1'
#
loop_
_entity.id
_entity.type
_entity.pdbx_description
1 polymer ?
#
loop_
_entity_poly.entity_id
_entity_poly.type
_entity_poly.pdbx_seq_one_letter_code
_entity_poly.pdbx_strand_id
1 'polypeptide(L)'
;LPPQPTSLAQGGVEIPCARYVGQPMQRCAAAVVHKGADRADITVTWPDGGTRLISFYAGLPAGSDTKGEFRFTREGSLSMIRIGVSERFEIADTVAFGH
;
A
#
# COMPACT_ATOMS: atom_id res chain seq x y z
N LEU A 1 15.79 -29.88 -15.71
CA LEU A 1 15.31 -29.04 -14.59
C LEU A 1 13.99 -28.39 -15.03
N PRO A 2 12.92 -28.39 -14.23
CA PRO A 2 11.79 -27.49 -14.50
C PRO A 2 12.29 -26.04 -14.40
N PRO A 3 11.77 -25.11 -15.22
CA PRO A 3 12.08 -23.70 -15.07
C PRO A 3 11.59 -23.23 -13.70
N GLN A 4 12.51 -22.67 -12.92
CA GLN A 4 12.18 -22.03 -11.65
C GLN A 4 11.24 -20.84 -11.93
N PRO A 5 10.16 -20.66 -11.16
CA PRO A 5 9.38 -19.43 -11.24
C PRO A 5 10.32 -18.28 -10.89
N THR A 6 10.36 -17.25 -11.74
CA THR A 6 11.17 -16.04 -11.59
C THR A 6 11.02 -15.49 -10.18
N SER A 7 12.04 -15.79 -9.38
CA SER A 7 12.18 -15.39 -7.99
C SER A 7 12.72 -13.96 -7.93
N LEU A 8 11.90 -13.10 -7.32
CA LEU A 8 12.29 -12.01 -6.41
C LEU A 8 13.03 -10.77 -6.98
N ALA A 9 12.33 -9.64 -6.79
CA ALA A 9 12.86 -8.35 -6.38
C ALA A 9 13.94 -7.66 -7.26
N GLN A 10 13.48 -6.79 -8.16
CA GLN A 10 14.23 -5.58 -8.49
C GLN A 10 13.73 -4.44 -7.59
N GLY A 11 14.30 -4.33 -6.38
CA GLY A 11 14.25 -3.12 -5.54
C GLY A 11 12.86 -2.52 -5.24
N GLY A 12 11.83 -3.34 -5.05
CA GLY A 12 10.47 -2.88 -4.80
C GLY A 12 10.29 -2.31 -3.38
N VAL A 13 9.48 -1.27 -3.25
CA VAL A 13 9.05 -0.79 -1.93
C VAL A 13 8.16 -1.87 -1.31
N GLU A 14 8.31 -2.11 -0.01
CA GLU A 14 7.43 -3.00 0.72
C GLU A 14 6.83 -2.28 1.92
N ILE A 15 5.56 -2.56 2.19
CA ILE A 15 4.82 -1.96 3.31
C ILE A 15 4.13 -3.04 4.15
N PRO A 16 3.89 -2.79 5.45
CA PRO A 16 2.99 -3.62 6.22
C PRO A 16 1.56 -3.53 5.68
N CYS A 17 0.92 -4.69 5.50
CA CYS A 17 -0.45 -4.80 5.00
C CYS A 17 -1.16 -6.02 5.61
N ALA A 18 -2.49 -6.00 5.62
CA ALA A 18 -3.32 -7.18 5.88
C ALA A 18 -4.59 -7.08 5.02
N ARG A 19 -5.03 -8.20 4.44
CA ARG A 19 -6.22 -8.24 3.57
C ARG A 19 -7.46 -8.70 4.32
N TYR A 20 -7.28 -9.63 5.26
CA TYR A 20 -8.37 -10.31 5.95
C TYR A 20 -8.49 -9.90 7.42
N VAL A 21 -9.70 -10.05 7.96
CA VAL A 21 -10.00 -9.79 9.38
C VAL A 21 -9.18 -10.73 10.24
N GLY A 22 -8.56 -10.21 11.31
CA GLY A 22 -7.74 -11.00 12.24
C GLY A 22 -6.37 -11.43 11.70
N GLN A 23 -6.08 -11.18 10.42
CA GLN A 23 -4.77 -11.50 9.84
C GLN A 23 -3.68 -10.64 10.49
N PRO A 24 -2.53 -11.19 10.90
CA PRO A 24 -1.37 -10.38 11.26
C PRO A 24 -0.94 -9.50 10.08
N MET A 25 -0.28 -8.37 10.36
CA MET A 25 0.35 -7.59 9.30
C MET A 25 1.47 -8.42 8.66
N GLN A 26 1.51 -8.43 7.34
CA GLN A 26 2.55 -9.06 6.53
C GLN A 26 3.19 -8.01 5.62
N ARG A 27 4.22 -8.42 4.86
CA ARG A 27 4.86 -7.56 3.86
C ARG A 27 4.13 -7.68 2.53
N CYS A 28 3.65 -6.56 2.01
CA CYS A 28 3.16 -6.45 0.64
C CYS A 28 4.16 -5.69 -0.22
N ALA A 29 4.29 -6.10 -1.47
CA ALA A 29 4.99 -5.30 -2.47
C ALA A 29 4.17 -4.04 -2.78
N ALA A 30 4.85 -2.93 -3.04
CA ALA A 30 4.26 -1.65 -3.38
C ALA A 30 5.00 -1.00 -4.55
N ALA A 31 4.25 -0.40 -5.45
CA ALA A 31 4.75 0.44 -6.53
C ALA A 31 4.16 1.83 -6.41
N VAL A 32 4.99 2.86 -6.53
CA VAL A 32 4.60 4.26 -6.31
C VAL A 32 4.69 5.02 -7.63
N VAL A 33 3.61 5.72 -7.98
CA VAL A 33 3.52 6.58 -9.16
C VAL A 33 3.22 8.00 -8.71
N HIS A 34 4.19 8.90 -8.84
CA HIS A 34 3.99 10.32 -8.56
C HIS A 34 3.21 10.98 -9.69
N LYS A 35 2.13 11.68 -9.36
CA LYS A 35 1.20 12.37 -10.29
C LYS A 35 1.31 13.90 -10.20
N GLY A 36 2.42 14.39 -9.67
CA GLY A 36 2.70 15.80 -9.40
C GLY A 36 3.52 15.95 -8.12
N ALA A 37 3.75 17.20 -7.69
CA ALA A 37 4.51 17.46 -6.46
C ALA A 37 3.85 16.86 -5.21
N ASP A 38 2.53 17.00 -5.11
CA ASP A 38 1.77 16.64 -3.90
C ASP A 38 0.82 15.45 -4.11
N ARG A 39 1.00 14.67 -5.18
CA ARG A 39 0.13 13.55 -5.52
C ARG A 39 0.92 12.29 -5.80
N ALA A 40 0.54 11.20 -5.17
CA ALA A 40 1.11 9.89 -5.42
C ALA A 40 0.00 8.83 -5.42
N ASP A 41 0.12 7.86 -6.32
CA ASP A 41 -0.68 6.65 -6.28
C ASP A 41 0.22 5.48 -5.88
N ILE A 42 -0.23 4.71 -4.91
CA ILE A 42 0.48 3.54 -4.41
C ILE A 42 -0.34 2.30 -4.77
N THR A 43 0.22 1.45 -5.61
CA THR A 43 -0.34 0.14 -5.93
C THR A 43 0.29 -0.88 -5.00
N VAL A 44 -0.52 -1.46 -4.11
CA VAL A 44 -0.12 -2.51 -3.17
C VAL A 44 -0.51 -3.86 -3.75
N THR A 45 0.42 -4.81 -3.79
CA THR A 45 0.21 -6.18 -4.26
C THR A 45 0.32 -7.14 -3.08
N TRP A 46 -0.76 -7.88 -2.80
CA TRP A 46 -0.75 -8.87 -1.73
C TRP A 46 0.06 -10.12 -2.15
N PRO A 47 0.69 -10.82 -1.19
CA PRO A 47 1.38 -12.08 -1.47
C PRO A 47 0.48 -13.18 -2.02
N ASP A 48 -0.82 -13.15 -1.68
CA ASP A 48 -1.84 -14.07 -2.21
C ASP A 48 -2.42 -13.64 -3.57
N GLY A 49 -1.96 -12.49 -4.10
CA GLY A 49 -2.35 -11.97 -5.40
C GLY A 49 -3.48 -10.93 -5.35
N GLY A 50 -3.63 -10.22 -6.47
CA GLY A 50 -4.49 -9.04 -6.57
C GLY A 50 -3.80 -7.77 -6.06
N THR A 51 -4.46 -6.63 -6.30
CA THR A 51 -3.89 -5.32 -6.01
C THR A 51 -4.90 -4.38 -5.37
N ARG A 52 -4.38 -3.38 -4.66
CA ARG A 52 -5.11 -2.22 -4.17
C ARG A 52 -4.40 -0.95 -4.62
N LEU A 53 -5.14 -0.04 -5.26
CA LEU A 53 -4.64 1.32 -5.49
C LEU A 53 -5.06 2.20 -4.30
N ILE A 54 -4.11 2.96 -3.75
CA ILE A 54 -4.34 3.96 -2.71
C ILE A 54 -3.78 5.28 -3.22
N SER A 55 -4.65 6.29 -3.33
CA SER A 55 -4.26 7.63 -3.76
C SER A 55 -3.90 8.49 -2.56
N PHE A 56 -2.86 9.30 -2.72
CA PHE A 56 -2.39 10.28 -1.76
C PHE A 56 -2.47 11.69 -2.36
N TYR A 57 -2.81 12.65 -1.50
CA TYR A 57 -2.83 14.07 -1.82
C TYR A 57 -2.30 14.89 -0.64
N ALA A 58 -1.36 15.80 -0.89
CA ALA A 58 -0.76 16.69 0.10
C ALA A 58 -0.27 15.96 1.36
N GLY A 59 0.46 14.85 1.17
CA GLY A 59 0.99 14.04 2.29
C GLY A 59 0.00 13.07 2.92
N LEU A 60 -1.28 13.11 2.53
CA LEU A 60 -2.34 12.35 3.21
C LEU A 60 -2.99 11.30 2.30
N PRO A 61 -3.43 10.15 2.85
CA PRO A 61 -4.26 9.20 2.12
C PRO A 61 -5.60 9.86 1.72
N ALA A 62 -5.92 9.82 0.44
CA ALA A 62 -7.08 10.50 -0.16
C ALA A 62 -8.19 9.55 -0.60
N GLY A 63 -7.87 8.28 -0.91
CA GLY A 63 -8.87 7.30 -1.32
C GLY A 63 -8.28 6.01 -1.88
N SER A 64 -9.15 5.18 -2.47
CA SER A 64 -8.77 3.92 -3.12
C SER A 64 -9.56 3.67 -4.40
N ASP A 65 -9.16 2.66 -5.18
CA ASP A 65 -9.89 2.18 -6.37
C ASP A 65 -11.19 1.40 -6.06
N THR A 66 -11.64 1.40 -4.80
CA THR A 66 -12.90 0.77 -4.38
C THR A 66 -13.92 1.78 -3.90
N LYS A 67 -15.19 1.36 -3.91
CA LYS A 67 -16.29 2.10 -3.28
C LYS A 67 -16.44 1.82 -1.77
N GLY A 68 -15.53 1.03 -1.19
CA GLY A 68 -15.55 0.71 0.24
C GLY A 68 -15.27 1.94 1.09
N GLU A 69 -15.68 1.87 2.37
CA GLU A 69 -15.34 2.90 3.33
C GLU A 69 -13.81 3.07 3.41
N PHE A 70 -13.32 4.30 3.30
CA PHE A 70 -11.91 4.62 3.37
C PHE A 70 -11.66 5.47 4.62
N ARG A 71 -10.86 4.96 5.54
CA ARG A 71 -10.48 5.64 6.79
C ARG A 71 -8.99 5.57 6.98
N PHE A 72 -8.42 6.57 7.64
CA PHE A 72 -7.05 6.49 8.10
C PHE A 72 -6.86 7.23 9.41
N THR A 73 -5.83 6.83 10.16
CA THR A 73 -5.28 7.58 11.27
C THR A 73 -3.80 7.85 11.01
N ARG A 74 -3.25 8.82 11.73
CA ARG A 74 -1.84 9.23 11.60
C ARG A 74 -1.11 8.99 12.90
N GLU A 75 0.09 8.45 12.79
CA GLU A 75 1.06 8.35 13.88
C GLU A 75 2.41 8.89 13.39
N GLY A 76 2.67 10.17 13.65
CA GLY A 76 3.82 10.87 13.07
C GLY A 76 3.75 10.89 11.53
N SER A 77 4.76 10.31 10.89
CA SER A 77 4.86 10.14 9.43
C SER A 77 4.19 8.87 8.89
N LEU A 78 3.55 8.08 9.76
CA LEU A 78 2.90 6.82 9.39
C LEU A 78 1.40 7.01 9.17
N SER A 79 0.91 6.61 8.00
CA SER A 79 -0.52 6.48 7.71
C SER A 79 -0.99 5.05 7.97
N MET A 80 -1.86 4.89 8.96
CA MET A 80 -2.59 3.64 9.19
C MET A 80 -3.93 3.71 8.46
N ILE A 81 -4.05 3.01 7.35
CA ILE A 81 -5.19 3.08 6.43
C ILE A 81 -6.04 1.82 6.58
N ARG A 82 -7.37 2.00 6.59
CA ARG A 82 -8.38 0.95 6.59
C ARG A 82 -9.31 1.13 5.40
N ILE A 83 -9.49 0.06 4.63
CA ILE A 83 -10.39 0.04 3.48
C ILE A 83 -11.41 -1.08 3.66
N GLY A 84 -12.69 -0.70 3.66
CA GLY A 84 -13.78 -1.60 3.97
C GLY A 84 -13.65 -2.21 5.37
N VAL A 85 -14.02 -3.49 5.49
CA VAL A 85 -14.12 -4.19 6.79
C VAL A 85 -12.81 -4.85 7.23
N SER A 86 -11.87 -5.09 6.32
CA SER A 86 -10.75 -6.02 6.56
C SER A 86 -9.37 -5.51 6.17
N GLU A 87 -9.29 -4.70 5.12
CA GLU A 87 -8.00 -4.30 4.54
C GLU A 87 -7.34 -3.24 5.42
N ARG A 88 -6.06 -3.45 5.71
CA ARG A 88 -5.21 -2.56 6.52
C ARG A 88 -3.88 -2.35 5.81
N PHE A 89 -3.40 -1.11 5.84
CA PHE A 89 -2.11 -0.74 5.27
C PHE A 89 -1.41 0.25 6.18
N GLU A 90 -0.10 0.14 6.30
CA GLU A 90 0.75 1.11 6.98
C GLU A 90 1.73 1.69 5.98
N ILE A 91 1.58 2.98 5.67
CA ILE A 91 2.35 3.63 4.62
C ILE A 91 3.02 4.87 5.22
N ALA A 92 4.35 4.85 5.25
CA ALA A 92 5.14 5.98 5.68
C ALA A 92 5.21 7.06 4.58
N ASP A 93 5.36 8.32 4.97
CA ASP A 93 5.48 9.44 4.02
C ASP A 93 6.69 9.28 3.09
N THR A 94 7.78 8.68 3.58
CA THR A 94 8.97 8.34 2.79
C THR A 94 8.68 7.32 1.69
N VAL A 95 7.69 6.43 1.88
CA VAL A 95 7.21 5.53 0.83
C VAL A 95 6.40 6.31 -0.20
N ALA A 96 5.51 7.18 0.24
CA ALA A 96 4.60 7.91 -0.64
C ALA A 96 5.31 9.02 -1.45
N PHE A 97 6.31 9.69 -0.87
CA PHE A 97 6.90 10.92 -1.40
C PHE A 97 8.42 11.05 -1.24
N GLY A 98 9.10 10.06 -0.63
CA GLY A 98 10.57 9.99 -0.63
C GLY A 98 11.34 10.93 0.32
N HIS A 99 10.68 11.61 1.25
CA HIS A 99 11.31 12.56 2.18
C HIS A 99 10.80 12.41 3.62
#